data_AF-A0A5D4T0C9-F1
#
_entry.id   AF-A0A5D4T0C9-F1
#
_cell.length_a   1.000
_cell.length_b   1.000
_cell.length_c   1.000
_cell.angle_alpha   90.00
_cell.angle_beta   90.00
_cell.angle_gamma   90.00
#
_symmetry.space_group_name_H-M   'P 1'
#
loop_
_entity.id
_entity.type
_entity.pdbx_description
1 polymer ?
#
loop_
_entity_poly.entity_id
_entity_poly.type
_entity_poly.pdbx_seq_one_letter_code
_entity_poly.pdbx_strand_id
1 'polypeptide(L)' 'MQIREWYLDAVDYNQESLLLLLDFLIYEKKVLAMDDDEEKLRFYFQEKFRNRMNEHLKEYKERLELQTGG' A
#
# COMPACT_ATOMS: atom_id res chain seq x y z
N MET A 1 13.66 9.25 2.43
CA MET A 1 13.38 8.35 1.27
C MET A 1 11.99 8.68 0.80
N GLN A 2 11.76 8.82 -0.49
CA GLN A 2 10.44 9.11 -1.05
C GLN A 2 9.62 7.83 -1.17
N ILE A 3 8.28 7.97 -1.18
CA ILE A 3 7.37 6.84 -1.43
C ILE A 3 7.68 6.13 -2.75
N ARG A 4 8.12 6.87 -3.77
CA ARG A 4 8.58 6.28 -5.04
C ARG A 4 9.72 5.27 -4.85
N GLU A 5 10.69 5.58 -4.01
CA GLU A 5 11.84 4.70 -3.76
C GLU A 5 11.37 3.42 -3.05
N TRP A 6 10.51 3.56 -2.03
CA TRP A 6 9.84 2.42 -1.38
C TRP A 6 9.04 1.55 -2.37
N TYR A 7 8.36 2.17 -3.33
CA TYR A 7 7.58 1.47 -4.35
C TYR A 7 8.48 0.65 -5.26
N LEU A 8 9.56 1.24 -5.77
CA LEU A 8 10.53 0.56 -6.63
C LEU A 8 11.20 -0.60 -5.89
N ASP A 9 11.65 -0.38 -4.65
CA ASP A 9 12.23 -1.43 -3.82
C ASP A 9 11.23 -2.57 -3.60
N ALA A 10 9.96 -2.25 -3.32
CA ALA A 10 8.93 -3.26 -3.12
C ALA A 10 8.69 -4.11 -4.38
N VAL A 11 8.83 -3.53 -5.58
CA VAL A 11 8.81 -4.27 -6.85
C VAL A 11 10.06 -5.14 -6.99
N ASP A 12 11.25 -4.56 -6.83
CA ASP A 12 12.54 -5.22 -7.06
C ASP A 12 12.76 -6.40 -6.09
N TYR A 13 12.27 -6.27 -4.86
CA TYR A 13 12.37 -7.31 -3.83
C TYR A 13 11.11 -8.19 -3.72
N ASN A 14 10.16 -8.08 -4.66
CA ASN A 14 8.91 -8.85 -4.70
C ASN A 14 8.12 -8.81 -3.37
N GLN A 15 8.06 -7.65 -2.74
CA GLN A 15 7.36 -7.43 -1.47
C GLN A 15 5.87 -7.17 -1.70
N GLU A 16 5.13 -8.19 -2.11
CA GLU A 16 3.71 -8.08 -2.49
C GLU A 16 2.83 -7.40 -1.43
N SER A 17 3.02 -7.70 -0.14
CA SER A 17 2.25 -7.08 0.94
C SER A 17 2.50 -5.58 1.06
N LEU A 18 3.73 -5.13 0.79
CA LEU A 18 4.08 -3.72 0.81
C LEU A 18 3.54 -3.01 -0.43
N LEU A 19 3.66 -3.64 -1.61
CA LEU A 19 3.06 -3.13 -2.85
C LEU A 19 1.55 -2.95 -2.70
N LEU A 20 0.85 -3.95 -2.16
CA LEU A 20 -0.60 -3.87 -1.93
C LEU A 20 -0.97 -2.70 -1.02
N LEU A 21 -0.18 -2.48 0.04
CA LEU A 21 -0.37 -1.33 0.93
C LEU A 21 -0.15 0.00 0.21
N LEU A 22 0.94 0.11 -0.55
CA LEU A 22 1.27 1.33 -1.28
C LEU A 22 0.21 1.64 -2.34
N ASP A 23 -0.20 0.65 -3.13
CA ASP A 23 -1.27 0.80 -4.13
C ASP A 23 -2.59 1.26 -3.48
N PHE A 24 -2.94 0.65 -2.35
CA PHE A 24 -4.14 1.01 -1.60
C PHE A 24 -4.08 2.46 -1.09
N LEU A 25 -2.94 2.91 -0.56
CA LEU A 25 -2.81 4.26 -0.02
C LEU A 25 -2.73 5.34 -1.12
N ILE A 26 -2.08 5.03 -2.24
CA ILE A 26 -1.82 5.96 -3.35
C ILE A 26 -3.03 6.04 -4.29
N TYR A 27 -3.53 4.91 -4.78
CA TYR A 27 -4.52 4.89 -5.84
C TYR A 27 -5.96 4.83 -5.32
N GLU A 28 -6.23 3.94 -4.36
CA GLU A 28 -7.57 3.75 -3.80
C GLU A 28 -7.93 4.87 -2.82
N LYS A 29 -7.07 5.13 -1.82
CA LYS A 29 -7.33 6.12 -0.78
C LYS A 29 -6.86 7.52 -1.13
N LYS A 30 -5.89 7.67 -2.03
CA LYS A 30 -5.30 8.97 -2.43
C LYS A 30 -4.82 9.80 -1.24
N VAL A 31 -4.27 9.12 -0.23
CA VAL A 31 -3.74 9.74 1.01
C VAL A 31 -2.21 9.86 1.00
N LEU A 32 -1.55 9.17 0.08
CA LEU A 32 -0.12 9.29 -0.20
C LEU A 32 0.10 9.61 -1.68
N ALA A 33 1.15 10.37 -1.95
CA ALA A 33 1.67 10.62 -3.29
C ALA A 33 3.09 10.05 -3.44
N MET A 34 3.53 9.81 -4.67
CA MET A 34 4.85 9.20 -4.95
C MET A 34 6.04 10.07 -4.51
N ASP A 35 5.84 11.38 -4.45
CA ASP A 35 6.81 12.40 -4.03
C ASP A 35 6.74 12.72 -2.53
N ASP A 36 5.80 12.10 -1.81
CA ASP A 36 5.76 12.23 -0.35
C ASP A 36 6.99 11.62 0.31
N ASP A 37 7.34 12.15 1.48
CA ASP A 37 8.38 11.58 2.33
C ASP A 37 7.88 10.33 3.08
N GLU A 38 8.78 9.38 3.33
CA GLU A 38 8.50 8.14 4.06
C GLU A 38 7.88 8.34 5.45
N GLU A 39 8.08 9.49 6.10
CA GLU A 39 7.44 9.78 7.39
C GLU A 39 5.91 9.61 7.33
N LYS A 40 5.30 9.97 6.19
CA LYS A 40 3.85 9.77 5.99
C LYS A 40 3.49 8.29 5.88
N LEU A 41 4.33 7.46 5.27
CA LEU A 41 4.12 6.01 5.22
C LEU A 41 4.25 5.38 6.61
N ARG A 42 5.23 5.82 7.41
CA ARG A 42 5.45 5.33 8.79
C ARG A 42 4.23 5.52 9.69
N PHE A 43 3.41 6.56 9.46
CA PHE A 43 2.14 6.75 10.17
C PHE A 43 1.20 5.53 10.00
N TYR A 44 1.13 4.95 8.80
CA TYR A 44 0.26 3.82 8.49
C TYR A 44 0.81 2.47 8.99
N PHE A 45 2.10 2.41 9.33
CA PHE A 45 2.71 1.23 9.97
C PHE A 45 2.51 1.14 11.49
N GLN A 46 1.87 2.15 12.10
CA GLN A 46 1.60 2.11 13.55
C GLN A 46 0.73 0.90 13.91
N GLU A 47 1.12 0.16 14.96
CA GLU A 47 0.44 -1.08 15.37
C GLU A 47 -1.07 -0.91 15.61
N LYS A 48 -1.48 0.28 16.09
CA LYS A 48 -2.90 0.61 16.33
C LYS A 48 -3.77 0.52 15.07
N PHE A 49 -3.17 0.66 13.88
CA PHE A 49 -3.86 0.55 12.60
C PHE A 49 -3.79 -0.84 11.99
N ARG A 50 -2.93 -1.74 12.50
CA ARG A 50 -2.62 -3.04 11.89
C ARG A 50 -3.87 -3.86 11.57
N ASN A 51 -4.77 -4.03 12.53
CA ASN A 51 -5.96 -4.88 12.35
C ASN A 51 -6.90 -4.30 11.27
N ARG A 52 -7.26 -3.02 11.37
CA ARG A 52 -8.14 -2.37 10.39
C ARG A 52 -7.49 -2.24 9.01
N MET A 53 -6.19 -1.96 8.96
CA MET A 53 -5.45 -1.87 7.70
C MET A 53 -5.47 -3.24 7.00
N ASN A 54 -5.21 -4.33 7.72
CA ASN A 54 -5.26 -5.67 7.16
C ASN A 54 -6.66 -6.03 6.62
N GLU A 55 -7.73 -5.65 7.32
CA GLU A 55 -9.10 -5.82 6.83
C GLU A 55 -9.32 -5.07 5.51
N HIS A 56 -8.94 -3.79 5.46
CA HIS A 56 -9.06 -2.99 4.24
C HIS A 56 -8.22 -3.51 3.07
N LEU A 57 -7.00 -3.97 3.33
CA LEU A 57 -6.13 -4.54 2.30
C LEU A 57 -6.68 -5.86 1.78
N LYS A 58 -7.28 -6.68 2.64
CA LYS A 58 -7.95 -7.91 2.23
C LYS A 58 -9.11 -7.62 1.28
N GLU A 59 -10.00 -6.71 1.68
CA GLU A 59 -11.13 -6.28 0.82
C GLU A 59 -10.65 -5.67 -0.50
N TYR A 60 -9.57 -4.88 -0.45
CA TYR A 60 -8.98 -4.29 -1.65
C TYR A 60 -8.44 -5.36 -2.60
N LYS A 61 -7.68 -6.32 -2.07
CA LYS A 61 -7.15 -7.45 -2.85
C LYS A 61 -8.27 -8.27 -3.50
N GLU A 62 -9.32 -8.60 -2.74
CA GLU A 62 -10.48 -9.33 -3.26
C GLU A 62 -11.15 -8.56 -4.43
N ARG A 63 -11.27 -7.23 -4.34
CA ARG A 63 -11.79 -6.41 -5.45
C ARG A 63 -10.90 -6.44 -6.69
N LEU A 64 -9.58 -6.38 -6.52
CA LEU A 64 -8.63 -6.46 -7.63
C LEU A 64 -8.74 -7.81 -8.34
N GLU A 65 -8.80 -8.90 -7.59
CA GLU A 65 -8.92 -10.26 -8.13
C GLU A 65 -10.20 -10.44 -8.96
N LEU A 66 -11.32 -9.89 -8.49
CA LEU A 66 -12.59 -9.90 -9.22
C LEU A 66 -12.55 -9.07 -10.52
N GLN A 67 -11.72 -8.04 -10.60
CA GLN A 67 -11.57 -7.19 -11.79
C GLN A 67 -10.60 -7.78 -12.82
N THR A 68 -9.58 -8.53 -12.37
CA THR A 68 -8.61 -9.19 -13.26
C THR A 68 -9.04 -10.60 -13.70
N GLY A 69 -10.08 -11.16 -13.09
CA GLY A 69 -10.64 -12.49 -13.38
C GLY A 69 -11.70 -12.54 -14.50
N GLY A 70 -11.60 -11.68 -15.52
CA GLY A 70 -12.53 -11.59 -16.66
C GLY A 70 -11.88 -11.89 -18.00
#